data_AF-A0A7K0VJ81-F1
#
_entry.id   AF-A0A7K0VJ81-F1
#
_cell.length_a   1.000
_cell.length_b   1.000
_cell.length_c   1.000
_cell.angle_alpha   90.00
_cell.angle_beta   90.00
_cell.angle_gamma   90.00
#
_symmetry.space_group_name_H-M   'P 1'
#
loop_
_entity.id
_entity.type
_entity.pdbx_description
1 polymer ?
#
loop_
_entity_poly.entity_id
_entity_poly.type
_entity_poly.pdbx_seq_one_letter_code
_entity_poly.pdbx_strand_id
1 'polypeptide(L)'
;MAIEIITPVDDDWEQICRTDGQAFGFDYTPAEVAELRPLHDLSRFRVAVDDGQIVSMAGSYALDATVPGGVCIPMGGVTWVSTLSTHRRQGIMRQVLNAVHDDIDERGEPLASLYGSEGGIYETHGYGVASNSRTISIDAKRANFRAEYVPEAGHVRYMSGDDVVDTISEIWERFRRCRAGEVSRSLVEHDVLFAIRGRPEGALSGAFYLHHTDGYAVYRIDPQWNDGQPAHVLHLIQMVAVTPEAHAALWHTVLNVDLVGEVRSRIVANDDPIGFLLTNQRDVRTVSTRDNIWLNVRDASICFGARTYRTTDRFVVEVDGKRWA
;
A
#
# COMPACT_ATOMS: atom_id res chain seq x y z
N MET A 1 -13.37 21.45 28.27
CA MET A 1 -11.92 21.61 28.02
C MET A 1 -11.76 21.94 26.55
N ALA A 2 -10.86 22.87 26.21
CA ALA A 2 -10.68 23.30 24.83
C ALA A 2 -9.67 22.36 24.18
N ILE A 3 -10.13 21.58 23.20
CA ILE A 3 -9.24 20.75 22.38
C ILE A 3 -8.53 21.67 21.40
N GLU A 4 -7.20 21.63 21.40
CA GLU A 4 -6.37 22.42 20.50
C GLU A 4 -5.82 21.55 19.38
N ILE A 5 -5.83 22.05 18.15
CA ILE A 5 -5.22 21.38 17.00
C ILE A 5 -3.91 22.10 16.69
N ILE A 6 -2.80 21.37 16.80
CA ILE A 6 -1.46 21.92 16.60
C ILE A 6 -0.67 21.08 15.60
N THR A 7 0.38 21.68 15.05
CA THR A 7 1.43 20.93 14.34
C THR A 7 2.40 20.38 15.39
N PRO A 8 2.62 19.06 15.46
CA PRO A 8 3.50 18.48 16.47
C PRO A 8 4.98 18.79 16.19
N VAL A 9 5.79 18.73 17.23
CA VAL A 9 7.25 18.81 17.18
C VAL A 9 7.89 17.45 17.47
N ASP A 10 9.22 17.37 17.35
CA ASP A 10 9.94 16.10 17.50
C ASP A 10 9.72 15.44 18.88
N ASP A 11 9.66 16.25 19.94
CA ASP A 11 9.40 15.79 21.32
C ASP A 11 8.03 15.10 21.48
N ASP A 12 7.08 15.36 20.58
CA ASP A 12 5.75 14.74 20.59
C ASP A 12 5.75 13.31 19.99
N TRP A 13 6.83 12.90 19.31
CA TRP A 13 6.85 11.68 18.50
C TRP A 13 6.52 10.40 19.28
N GLU A 14 7.10 10.24 20.46
CA GLU A 14 6.81 9.08 21.30
C GLU A 14 5.34 9.03 21.74
N GLN A 15 4.73 10.19 21.99
CA GLN A 15 3.32 10.27 22.35
C GLN A 15 2.41 10.01 21.15
N ILE A 16 2.80 10.46 19.96
CA ILE A 16 2.14 10.14 18.69
C ILE A 16 2.10 8.62 18.49
N CYS A 17 3.24 7.95 18.55
CA CYS A 17 3.29 6.49 18.41
C CYS A 17 2.44 5.79 19.48
N ARG A 18 2.53 6.22 20.74
CA ARG A 18 1.74 5.64 21.83
C ARG A 18 0.23 5.81 21.61
N THR A 19 -0.21 7.00 21.20
CA THR A 19 -1.62 7.27 20.97
C THR A 19 -2.14 6.50 19.76
N ASP A 20 -1.36 6.36 18.68
CA ASP A 20 -1.73 5.53 17.53
C ASP A 20 -1.88 4.05 17.92
N GLY A 21 -0.88 3.51 18.62
CA GLY A 21 -0.91 2.15 19.14
C GLY A 21 -2.13 1.89 20.03
N GLN A 22 -2.44 2.81 20.96
CA GLN A 22 -3.65 2.74 21.79
C GLN A 22 -4.96 2.79 20.99
N ALA A 23 -4.99 3.54 19.89
CA ALA A 23 -6.18 3.65 19.04
C ALA A 23 -6.42 2.40 18.19
N PHE A 24 -5.36 1.70 17.79
CA PHE A 24 -5.41 0.50 16.94
C PHE A 24 -5.21 -0.83 17.68
N GLY A 25 -4.84 -0.80 18.96
CA GLY A 25 -4.77 -1.98 19.84
C GLY A 25 -3.43 -2.73 19.81
N PHE A 26 -2.32 -2.02 19.63
CA PHE A 26 -0.96 -2.59 19.70
C PHE A 26 0.00 -1.58 20.33
N ASP A 27 1.20 -2.04 20.70
CA ASP A 27 2.23 -1.18 21.29
C ASP A 27 3.46 -1.15 20.38
N TYR A 28 4.08 0.03 20.23
CA TYR A 28 5.38 0.17 19.58
C TYR A 28 6.50 -0.01 20.59
N THR A 29 7.49 -0.83 20.25
CA THR A 29 8.75 -0.88 20.98
C THR A 29 9.57 0.40 20.74
N PRO A 30 10.49 0.79 21.64
CA PRO A 30 11.36 1.94 21.42
C PRO A 30 12.17 1.87 20.11
N ALA A 31 12.53 0.65 19.69
CA ALA A 31 13.22 0.43 18.42
C ALA A 31 12.31 0.74 17.22
N GLU A 32 11.05 0.32 17.24
CA GLU A 32 10.08 0.61 16.18
C GLU A 32 9.73 2.10 16.12
N VAL A 33 9.61 2.78 17.27
CA VAL A 33 9.41 4.24 17.33
C VAL A 33 10.57 4.96 16.62
N ALA A 34 11.81 4.58 16.90
CA ALA A 34 12.98 5.17 16.25
C ALA A 34 13.06 4.85 14.75
N GLU A 35 12.73 3.61 14.36
CA GLU A 35 12.77 3.14 12.97
C GLU A 35 11.71 3.81 12.08
N LEU A 36 10.54 4.16 12.64
CA LEU A 36 9.47 4.83 11.91
C LEU A 36 9.70 6.33 11.76
N ARG A 37 10.47 6.97 12.65
CA ARG A 37 10.66 8.43 12.66
C ARG A 37 11.08 9.02 11.32
N PRO A 38 12.04 8.45 10.55
CA PRO A 38 12.48 8.99 9.27
C PRO A 38 11.39 9.04 8.19
N LEU A 39 10.31 8.25 8.34
CA LEU A 39 9.20 8.23 7.38
C LEU A 39 8.22 9.40 7.59
N HIS A 40 8.29 10.12 8.71
CA HIS A 40 7.25 11.04 9.14
C HIS A 40 7.76 12.48 9.16
N ASP A 41 7.39 13.28 8.15
CA ASP A 41 7.55 14.73 8.23
C ASP A 41 6.46 15.33 9.11
N LEU A 42 6.79 15.63 10.37
CA LEU A 42 5.83 16.15 11.35
C LEU A 42 5.23 17.51 10.96
N SER A 43 5.85 18.26 10.04
CA SER A 43 5.24 19.49 9.51
C SER A 43 3.94 19.22 8.73
N ARG A 44 3.76 17.98 8.25
CA ARG A 44 2.58 17.50 7.54
C ARG A 44 1.56 16.81 8.45
N PHE A 45 1.77 16.84 9.76
CA PHE A 45 0.91 16.22 10.76
C PHE A 45 0.10 17.27 11.51
N ARG A 46 -1.08 16.86 11.97
CA ARG A 46 -1.92 17.63 12.89
C ARG A 46 -2.34 16.72 14.03
N VAL A 47 -2.23 17.23 15.26
CA VAL A 47 -2.62 16.51 16.47
C VAL A 47 -3.64 17.33 17.25
N ALA A 48 -4.63 16.66 17.83
CA ALA A 48 -5.56 17.24 18.77
C ALA A 48 -5.08 16.95 20.19
N VAL A 49 -4.94 17.98 21.01
CA VAL A 49 -4.45 17.91 22.39
C VAL A 49 -5.58 18.24 23.36
N ASP A 50 -5.78 17.40 24.37
CA ASP A 50 -6.64 17.64 25.52
C ASP A 50 -5.83 17.42 26.80
N ASP A 51 -5.76 18.45 27.67
CA ASP A 51 -4.99 18.44 28.92
C ASP A 51 -3.53 17.94 28.78
N GLY A 52 -2.84 18.39 27.74
CA GLY A 52 -1.46 17.99 27.43
C GLY A 52 -1.32 16.57 26.87
N GLN A 53 -2.42 15.87 26.60
CA GLN A 53 -2.44 14.56 25.97
C GLN A 53 -2.85 14.65 24.50
N ILE A 54 -2.08 14.03 23.59
CA ILE A 54 -2.53 13.83 22.20
C ILE A 54 -3.65 12.78 22.18
N VAL A 55 -4.84 13.20 21.76
CA VAL A 55 -6.06 12.37 21.76
C VAL A 55 -6.54 11.99 20.36
N SER A 56 -6.09 12.70 19.33
CA SER A 56 -6.33 12.38 17.92
C SER A 56 -5.20 12.90 17.04
N MET A 57 -4.96 12.24 15.91
CA MET A 57 -3.95 12.68 14.94
C MET A 57 -4.33 12.24 13.52
N ALA A 58 -3.73 12.93 12.55
CA ALA A 58 -3.58 12.48 11.17
C ALA A 58 -2.39 13.22 10.56
N GLY A 59 -1.84 12.69 9.48
CA GLY A 59 -0.83 13.38 8.70
C GLY A 59 -0.91 13.02 7.22
N SER A 60 0.04 13.54 6.44
CA SER A 60 0.18 13.19 5.03
C SER A 60 1.64 12.92 4.65
N TYR A 61 1.84 11.96 3.75
CA TYR A 61 3.11 11.76 3.05
C TYR A 61 3.15 12.60 1.76
N ALA A 62 4.33 13.13 1.42
CA ALA A 62 4.60 13.76 0.13
C ALA A 62 4.83 12.70 -0.94
N LEU A 63 3.85 12.48 -1.81
CA LEU A 63 3.90 11.43 -2.83
C LEU A 63 3.65 12.01 -4.22
N ASP A 64 4.18 11.35 -5.24
CA ASP A 64 3.73 11.49 -6.62
C ASP A 64 2.87 10.29 -7.00
N ALA A 65 1.65 10.53 -7.50
CA ALA A 65 0.74 9.49 -7.96
C ALA A 65 0.74 9.41 -9.50
N THR A 66 0.86 8.18 -10.01
CA THR A 66 0.75 7.94 -11.46
C THR A 66 -0.72 7.87 -11.86
N VAL A 67 -1.14 8.73 -12.79
CA VAL A 67 -2.50 8.75 -13.35
C VAL A 67 -2.57 7.98 -14.68
N PRO A 68 -3.77 7.63 -15.18
CA PRO A 68 -3.91 6.96 -16.47
C PRO A 68 -3.18 7.71 -17.59
N GLY A 69 -2.28 7.04 -18.31
CA GLY A 69 -1.39 7.67 -19.30
C GLY A 69 0.05 7.86 -18.84
N GLY A 70 0.37 7.55 -17.57
CA GLY A 70 1.74 7.50 -17.06
C GLY A 70 2.29 8.84 -16.55
N VAL A 71 1.49 9.91 -16.60
CA VAL A 71 1.83 11.19 -15.97
C VAL A 71 1.80 11.02 -14.45
N CYS A 72 2.79 11.60 -13.76
CA CYS A 72 2.85 11.65 -12.31
C CYS A 72 2.42 13.04 -11.83
N ILE A 73 1.57 13.10 -10.81
CA ILE A 73 1.13 14.37 -10.19
C ILE A 73 1.37 14.34 -8.67
N PRO A 74 1.64 15.48 -8.03
CA PRO A 74 1.76 15.55 -6.58
C PRO A 74 0.49 15.08 -5.87
N MET A 75 0.65 14.49 -4.70
CA MET A 75 -0.45 13.93 -3.91
C MET A 75 -0.10 13.88 -2.41
N GLY A 76 -1.04 14.33 -1.59
CA GLY A 76 -1.01 14.13 -0.14
C GLY A 76 -1.50 12.73 0.23
N GLY A 77 -0.60 11.85 0.65
CA GLY A 77 -0.95 10.51 1.13
C GLY A 77 -1.39 10.54 2.59
N VAL A 78 -2.69 10.71 2.85
CA VAL A 78 -3.25 10.78 4.21
C VAL A 78 -3.05 9.46 4.95
N THR A 79 -2.55 9.58 6.18
CA THR A 79 -2.05 8.46 6.96
C THR A 79 -2.20 8.71 8.46
N TRP A 80 -1.98 7.66 9.27
CA TRP A 80 -1.98 7.72 10.74
C TRP A 80 -3.23 8.39 11.32
N VAL A 81 -4.40 8.10 10.72
CA VAL A 81 -5.67 8.65 11.19
C VAL A 81 -6.11 7.88 12.44
N SER A 82 -5.90 8.49 13.59
CA SER A 82 -6.08 7.86 14.90
C SER A 82 -6.87 8.75 15.85
N THR A 83 -7.78 8.15 16.61
CA THR A 83 -8.50 8.82 17.70
C THR A 83 -8.72 7.87 18.86
N LEU A 84 -8.28 8.26 20.06
CA LEU A 84 -8.48 7.49 21.28
C LEU A 84 -9.96 7.24 21.53
N SER A 85 -10.28 6.04 22.01
CA SER A 85 -11.67 5.61 22.26
C SER A 85 -12.42 6.53 23.22
N THR A 86 -11.71 7.13 24.19
CA THR A 86 -12.23 8.12 25.16
C THR A 86 -12.68 9.44 24.52
N HIS A 87 -12.26 9.73 23.29
CA HIS A 87 -12.51 10.98 22.58
C HIS A 87 -13.26 10.78 21.25
N ARG A 88 -13.70 9.56 20.95
CA ARG A 88 -14.46 9.27 19.73
C ARG A 88 -15.85 9.92 19.74
N ARG A 89 -16.39 10.16 18.54
CA ARG A 89 -17.75 10.69 18.29
C ARG A 89 -17.99 12.12 18.79
N GLN A 90 -16.92 12.88 19.03
CA GLN A 90 -16.97 14.31 19.41
C GLN A 90 -16.61 15.25 18.25
N GLY A 91 -16.41 14.71 17.03
CA GLY A 91 -16.05 15.47 15.85
C GLY A 91 -14.58 15.87 15.74
N ILE A 92 -13.72 15.42 16.67
CA ILE A 92 -12.28 15.77 16.72
C ILE A 92 -11.54 15.28 15.47
N MET A 93 -11.71 14.00 15.10
CA MET A 93 -11.10 13.41 13.89
C MET A 93 -11.40 14.24 12.64
N ARG A 94 -12.64 14.72 12.49
CA ARG A 94 -13.04 15.55 11.36
C ARG A 94 -12.30 16.88 11.35
N GLN A 95 -12.13 17.52 12.51
CA GLN A 95 -11.36 18.77 12.61
C GLN A 95 -9.88 18.55 12.27
N VAL A 96 -9.29 17.46 12.77
CA VAL A 96 -7.90 17.09 12.46
C VAL A 96 -7.71 16.79 10.96
N LEU A 97 -8.61 15.99 10.36
CA LEU A 97 -8.56 15.69 8.93
C LEU A 97 -8.73 16.94 8.07
N ASN A 98 -9.65 17.85 8.43
CA ASN A 98 -9.79 19.12 7.73
C ASN A 98 -8.49 19.93 7.77
N ALA A 99 -7.82 20.00 8.92
CA ALA A 99 -6.54 20.71 9.03
C ALA A 99 -5.41 20.06 8.21
N VAL A 100 -5.43 18.73 8.03
CA VAL A 100 -4.50 18.03 7.12
C VAL A 100 -4.86 18.31 5.66
N HIS A 101 -6.14 18.38 5.32
CA HIS A 101 -6.60 18.74 3.98
C HIS A 101 -6.27 20.19 3.60
N ASP A 102 -6.41 21.12 4.54
CA ASP A 102 -5.99 22.51 4.34
C ASP A 102 -4.48 22.61 4.08
N ASP A 103 -3.66 21.82 4.80
CA ASP A 103 -2.20 21.73 4.56
C ASP A 103 -1.87 21.16 3.17
N ILE A 104 -2.61 20.15 2.69
CA ILE A 104 -2.48 19.59 1.34
C ILE A 104 -2.80 20.66 0.27
N ASP A 105 -3.87 21.44 0.48
CA ASP A 105 -4.25 22.52 -0.43
C ASP A 105 -3.22 23.65 -0.45
N GLU A 106 -2.71 24.07 0.71
CA GLU A 106 -1.66 25.09 0.84
C GLU A 106 -0.36 24.67 0.13
N ARG A 107 -0.08 23.37 0.06
CA ARG A 107 1.05 22.80 -0.68
C ARG A 107 0.79 22.63 -2.17
N GLY A 108 -0.42 22.91 -2.65
CA GLY A 108 -0.80 22.82 -4.07
C GLY A 108 -0.88 21.39 -4.58
N GLU A 109 -1.15 20.42 -3.70
CA GLU A 109 -1.31 19.02 -4.09
C GLU A 109 -2.73 18.78 -4.62
N PRO A 110 -2.91 18.46 -5.92
CA PRO A 110 -4.24 18.37 -6.55
C PRO A 110 -5.06 17.16 -6.09
N LEU A 111 -4.45 16.23 -5.36
CA LEU A 111 -5.01 14.95 -4.98
C LEU A 111 -4.64 14.60 -3.54
N ALA A 112 -5.60 14.10 -2.78
CA ALA A 112 -5.33 13.39 -1.53
C ALA A 112 -5.72 11.92 -1.70
N SER A 113 -4.98 11.01 -1.08
CA SER A 113 -5.33 9.59 -1.08
C SER A 113 -5.13 8.93 0.28
N LEU A 114 -5.78 7.78 0.46
CA LEU A 114 -5.58 6.91 1.61
C LEU A 114 -5.95 5.47 1.29
N TYR A 115 -5.55 4.56 2.18
CA TYR A 115 -6.15 3.24 2.31
C TYR A 115 -7.21 3.29 3.42
N GLY A 116 -8.43 2.88 3.12
CA GLY A 116 -9.51 2.85 4.09
C GLY A 116 -9.33 1.73 5.10
N SER A 117 -9.17 2.05 6.38
CA SER A 117 -9.28 1.07 7.48
C SER A 117 -10.72 0.61 7.71
N GLU A 118 -11.68 1.51 7.51
CA GLU A 118 -13.12 1.25 7.58
C GLU A 118 -13.84 2.04 6.46
N GLY A 119 -14.57 1.33 5.58
CA GLY A 119 -15.17 1.92 4.38
C GLY A 119 -16.23 3.02 4.62
N GLY A 120 -16.79 3.10 5.83
CA GLY A 120 -17.83 4.09 6.16
C GLY A 120 -17.31 5.46 6.59
N ILE A 121 -16.01 5.60 6.89
CA ILE A 121 -15.47 6.83 7.51
C ILE A 121 -15.18 7.91 6.46
N TYR A 122 -14.45 7.54 5.41
CA TYR A 122 -13.80 8.51 4.53
C TYR A 122 -14.71 9.10 3.46
N GLU A 123 -15.81 8.42 3.12
CA GLU A 123 -16.83 8.97 2.22
C GLU A 123 -17.40 10.30 2.71
N THR A 124 -17.58 10.43 4.04
CA THR A 124 -18.08 11.67 4.65
C THR A 124 -17.07 12.82 4.61
N HIS A 125 -15.82 12.52 4.24
CA HIS A 125 -14.72 13.47 4.07
C HIS A 125 -14.34 13.63 2.59
N GLY A 126 -15.26 13.32 1.66
CA GLY A 126 -15.09 13.56 0.23
C GLY A 126 -14.22 12.55 -0.52
N TYR A 127 -13.83 11.44 0.14
CA TYR A 127 -13.11 10.38 -0.54
C TYR A 127 -14.07 9.43 -1.28
N GLY A 128 -13.67 9.00 -2.48
CA GLY A 128 -14.32 7.93 -3.21
C GLY A 128 -13.36 6.76 -3.49
N VAL A 129 -13.89 5.54 -3.53
CA VAL A 129 -13.12 4.35 -3.93
C VAL A 129 -12.68 4.52 -5.39
N ALA A 130 -11.38 4.54 -5.63
CA ALA A 130 -10.79 4.71 -6.96
C ALA A 130 -10.18 3.42 -7.52
N SER A 131 -9.92 2.43 -6.67
CA SER A 131 -9.48 1.10 -7.09
C SER A 131 -9.95 0.01 -6.13
N ASN A 132 -9.87 -1.22 -6.60
CA ASN A 132 -10.19 -2.42 -5.86
C ASN A 132 -9.01 -3.39 -5.92
N SER A 133 -8.92 -4.23 -4.91
CA SER A 133 -7.99 -5.36 -4.90
C SER A 133 -8.74 -6.64 -4.55
N ARG A 134 -8.18 -7.78 -4.96
CA ARG A 134 -8.66 -9.10 -4.58
C ARG A 134 -7.63 -9.80 -3.69
N THR A 135 -8.13 -10.55 -2.72
CA THR A 135 -7.36 -11.58 -2.02
C THR A 135 -7.48 -12.87 -2.82
N ILE A 136 -6.36 -13.49 -3.15
CA ILE A 136 -6.31 -14.76 -3.87
C ILE A 136 -5.65 -15.86 -3.05
N SER A 137 -6.01 -17.10 -3.39
CA SER A 137 -5.46 -18.34 -2.86
C SER A 137 -5.28 -19.30 -4.04
N ILE A 138 -4.09 -19.88 -4.15
CA ILE A 138 -3.71 -20.80 -5.21
C ILE A 138 -3.15 -22.07 -4.55
N ASP A 139 -3.69 -23.23 -4.91
CA ASP A 139 -3.08 -24.51 -4.57
C ASP A 139 -1.85 -24.73 -5.48
N ALA A 140 -0.66 -24.61 -4.91
CA ALA A 140 0.60 -24.66 -5.66
C ALA A 140 0.79 -26.01 -6.36
N LYS A 141 0.27 -27.11 -5.77
CA LYS A 141 0.40 -28.47 -6.32
C LYS A 141 -0.53 -28.71 -7.50
N ARG A 142 -1.58 -27.90 -7.65
CA ARG A 142 -2.55 -27.99 -8.76
C ARG A 142 -2.32 -26.97 -9.85
N ALA A 143 -1.68 -25.85 -9.53
CA ALA A 143 -1.42 -24.76 -10.45
C ALA A 143 -0.38 -25.14 -11.50
N ASN A 144 -0.86 -25.62 -12.65
CA ASN A 144 0.00 -25.98 -13.78
C ASN A 144 0.12 -24.81 -14.76
N PHE A 145 1.35 -24.34 -15.00
CA PHE A 145 1.64 -23.32 -16.01
C PHE A 145 1.39 -23.84 -17.42
N ARG A 146 0.98 -22.93 -18.32
CA ARG A 146 1.00 -23.21 -19.76
C ARG A 146 2.44 -23.22 -20.24
N ALA A 147 2.76 -24.14 -21.14
CA ALA A 147 4.13 -24.39 -21.58
C ALA A 147 4.80 -23.16 -22.19
N GLU A 148 4.03 -22.32 -22.90
CA GLU A 148 4.49 -21.07 -23.51
C GLU A 148 4.86 -19.96 -22.52
N TYR A 149 4.47 -20.08 -21.24
CA TYR A 149 4.77 -19.12 -20.19
C TYR A 149 5.78 -19.64 -19.16
N VAL A 150 6.35 -20.83 -19.38
CA VAL A 150 7.43 -21.35 -18.54
C VAL A 150 8.71 -20.58 -18.88
N PRO A 151 9.33 -19.87 -17.93
CA PRO A 151 10.52 -19.07 -18.19
C PRO A 151 11.76 -19.96 -18.39
N GLU A 152 12.78 -19.41 -19.05
CA GLU A 152 14.11 -20.03 -19.05
C GLU A 152 14.72 -20.04 -17.65
N ALA A 153 15.50 -21.09 -17.36
CA ALA A 153 16.13 -21.25 -16.07
C ALA A 153 17.11 -20.10 -15.78
N GLY A 154 17.14 -19.60 -14.54
CA GLY A 154 18.11 -18.60 -14.08
C GLY A 154 17.76 -17.13 -14.36
N HIS A 155 16.58 -16.86 -14.95
CA HIS A 155 16.04 -15.51 -15.14
C HIS A 155 15.53 -14.88 -13.84
N VAL A 156 15.13 -15.71 -12.87
CA VAL A 156 14.76 -15.28 -11.53
C VAL A 156 15.81 -15.78 -10.53
N ARG A 157 16.28 -14.89 -9.66
CA ARG A 157 17.28 -15.20 -8.62
C ARG A 157 16.83 -14.68 -7.26
N TYR A 158 17.25 -15.36 -6.20
CA TYR A 158 17.11 -14.81 -4.85
C TYR A 158 18.10 -13.65 -4.66
N MET A 159 17.63 -12.60 -3.97
CA MET A 159 18.45 -11.49 -3.54
C MET A 159 18.68 -11.55 -2.03
N SER A 160 19.86 -11.11 -1.61
CA SER A 160 20.24 -10.97 -0.20
C SER A 160 21.35 -9.92 -0.05
N GLY A 161 21.46 -9.32 1.13
CA GLY A 161 22.53 -8.36 1.43
C GLY A 161 22.13 -6.91 1.15
N ASP A 162 23.14 -6.06 0.99
CA ASP A 162 22.95 -4.61 1.02
C ASP A 162 22.37 -4.06 -0.30
N ASP A 163 22.60 -4.73 -1.44
CA ASP A 163 22.17 -4.26 -2.76
C ASP A 163 20.66 -4.45 -3.04
N VAL A 164 19.92 -5.09 -2.13
CA VAL A 164 18.49 -5.40 -2.35
C VAL A 164 17.66 -4.14 -2.48
N VAL A 165 17.91 -3.16 -1.60
CA VAL A 165 17.14 -1.91 -1.54
C VAL A 165 17.29 -1.12 -2.83
N ASP A 166 18.52 -0.92 -3.30
CA ASP A 166 18.79 -0.19 -4.54
C ASP A 166 18.11 -0.86 -5.74
N THR A 167 18.20 -2.19 -5.82
CA THR A 167 17.60 -2.98 -6.91
C THR A 167 16.08 -2.85 -6.91
N ILE A 168 15.40 -3.04 -5.77
CA ILE A 168 13.94 -2.93 -5.72
C ILE A 168 13.46 -1.49 -5.94
N SER A 169 14.26 -0.49 -5.54
CA SER A 169 13.93 0.93 -5.71
C SER A 169 13.95 1.34 -7.18
N GLU A 170 14.98 0.90 -7.93
CA GLU A 170 15.06 1.12 -9.38
C GLU A 170 13.89 0.48 -10.13
N ILE A 171 13.58 -0.78 -9.82
CA ILE A 171 12.47 -1.50 -10.46
C ILE A 171 11.13 -0.88 -10.09
N TRP A 172 10.95 -0.46 -8.83
CA TRP A 172 9.74 0.21 -8.37
C TRP A 172 9.49 1.51 -9.15
N GLU A 173 10.53 2.32 -9.35
CA GLU A 173 10.46 3.58 -10.08
C GLU A 173 10.01 3.38 -11.54
N ARG A 174 10.52 2.33 -12.21
CA ARG A 174 10.08 1.94 -13.56
C ARG A 174 8.64 1.43 -13.57
N PHE A 175 8.29 0.57 -12.63
CA PHE A 175 6.97 -0.04 -12.54
C PHE A 175 5.87 1.00 -12.29
N ARG A 176 6.07 1.89 -11.30
CA ARG A 176 5.03 2.84 -10.91
C ARG A 176 4.61 3.74 -12.06
N ARG A 177 5.55 4.14 -12.92
CA ARG A 177 5.30 5.02 -14.09
C ARG A 177 4.41 4.37 -15.15
N CYS A 178 4.39 3.04 -15.18
CA CYS A 178 3.58 2.25 -16.11
C CYS A 178 2.24 1.81 -15.51
N ARG A 179 1.98 2.07 -14.22
CA ARG A 179 0.81 1.57 -13.50
C ARG A 179 0.06 2.69 -12.79
N ALA A 180 -1.09 3.05 -13.35
CA ALA A 180 -1.97 4.04 -12.72
C ALA A 180 -2.39 3.59 -11.31
N GLY A 181 -2.34 4.52 -10.36
CA GLY A 181 -2.60 4.27 -8.94
C GLY A 181 -1.35 4.01 -8.10
N GLU A 182 -0.20 3.70 -8.71
CA GLU A 182 1.05 3.54 -7.97
C GLU A 182 1.70 4.88 -7.64
N VAL A 183 2.44 4.91 -6.52
CA VAL A 183 3.01 6.12 -5.93
C VAL A 183 4.54 6.07 -5.87
N SER A 184 5.18 7.24 -5.80
CA SER A 184 6.60 7.36 -5.49
C SER A 184 6.94 6.71 -4.15
N ARG A 185 8.18 6.23 -4.03
CA ARG A 185 8.81 5.84 -2.77
C ARG A 185 10.25 6.31 -2.78
N SER A 186 10.66 6.93 -1.69
CA SER A 186 12.04 7.32 -1.40
C SER A 186 12.87 6.10 -1.03
N LEU A 187 14.20 6.24 -1.11
CA LEU A 187 15.13 5.21 -0.62
C LEU A 187 14.92 4.93 0.88
N VAL A 188 14.66 5.95 1.69
CA VAL A 188 14.37 5.81 3.12
C VAL A 188 13.13 4.93 3.35
N GLU A 189 12.07 5.10 2.56
CA GLU A 189 10.90 4.23 2.63
C GLU A 189 11.24 2.79 2.24
N HIS A 190 12.05 2.59 1.20
CA HIS A 190 12.49 1.26 0.80
C HIS A 190 13.37 0.59 1.87
N ASP A 191 14.30 1.33 2.50
CA ASP A 191 15.16 0.85 3.59
C ASP A 191 14.33 0.39 4.79
N VAL A 192 13.43 1.25 5.28
CA VAL A 192 12.60 0.94 6.45
C VAL A 192 11.67 -0.23 6.15
N LEU A 193 11.04 -0.26 4.98
CA LEU A 193 10.20 -1.40 4.59
C LEU A 193 10.99 -2.70 4.45
N PHE A 194 12.22 -2.63 3.92
CA PHE A 194 13.11 -3.79 3.82
C PHE A 194 13.48 -4.33 5.20
N ALA A 195 13.89 -3.45 6.12
CA ALA A 195 14.24 -3.81 7.49
C ALA A 195 13.05 -4.45 8.24
N ILE A 196 11.88 -3.82 8.21
CA ILE A 196 10.65 -4.34 8.84
C ILE A 196 10.27 -5.71 8.25
N ARG A 197 10.30 -5.84 6.91
CA ARG A 197 9.93 -7.09 6.23
C ARG A 197 10.92 -8.22 6.47
N GLY A 198 12.20 -7.89 6.65
CA GLY A 198 13.27 -8.85 6.94
C GLY A 198 13.09 -9.57 8.29
N ARG A 199 12.35 -8.98 9.23
CA ARG A 199 12.03 -9.61 10.53
C ARG A 199 10.87 -10.60 10.41
N PRO A 200 10.84 -11.69 11.20
CA PRO A 200 9.66 -12.55 11.35
C PRO A 200 8.43 -11.77 11.87
N GLU A 201 7.23 -12.21 11.50
CA GLU A 201 5.96 -11.67 12.00
C GLU A 201 5.10 -12.81 12.55
N GLY A 202 5.04 -12.95 13.87
CA GLY A 202 4.40 -14.09 14.51
C GLY A 202 5.04 -15.40 14.06
N ALA A 203 4.26 -16.27 13.42
CA ALA A 203 4.74 -17.54 12.84
C ALA A 203 5.37 -17.38 11.44
N LEU A 204 5.22 -16.21 10.79
CA LEU A 204 5.75 -15.96 9.46
C LEU A 204 7.27 -15.74 9.51
N SER A 205 7.98 -16.30 8.54
CA SER A 205 9.41 -16.03 8.32
C SER A 205 9.70 -14.55 8.08
N GLY A 206 10.98 -14.16 8.13
CA GLY A 206 11.45 -12.96 7.43
C GLY A 206 11.16 -13.06 5.92
N ALA A 207 11.07 -11.91 5.25
CA ALA A 207 10.74 -11.87 3.83
C ALA A 207 11.90 -12.38 2.96
N PHE A 208 11.55 -13.18 1.95
CA PHE A 208 12.41 -13.58 0.84
C PHE A 208 12.16 -12.67 -0.36
N TYR A 209 13.24 -12.36 -1.09
CA TYR A 209 13.22 -11.49 -2.25
C TYR A 209 13.67 -12.24 -3.50
N LEU A 210 12.83 -12.21 -4.53
CA LEU A 210 13.14 -12.72 -5.87
C LEU A 210 13.35 -11.54 -6.83
N HIS A 211 14.28 -11.70 -7.76
CA HIS A 211 14.65 -10.69 -8.74
C HIS A 211 14.66 -11.25 -10.15
N HIS A 212 14.03 -10.49 -11.03
CA HIS A 212 14.12 -10.54 -12.48
C HIS A 212 14.60 -9.14 -12.94
N THR A 213 15.31 -9.03 -14.06
CA THR A 213 15.82 -7.74 -14.57
C THR A 213 14.74 -6.63 -14.69
N ASP A 214 13.49 -7.05 -14.88
CA ASP A 214 12.32 -6.19 -15.03
C ASP A 214 11.26 -6.38 -13.92
N GLY A 215 11.62 -6.97 -12.78
CA GLY A 215 10.65 -7.24 -11.73
C GLY A 215 11.21 -7.83 -10.44
N TYR A 216 10.42 -7.79 -9.38
CA TYR A 216 10.75 -8.49 -8.14
C TYR A 216 9.50 -9.04 -7.46
N ALA A 217 9.70 -10.06 -6.62
CA ALA A 217 8.67 -10.60 -5.74
C ALA A 217 9.17 -10.60 -4.30
N VAL A 218 8.27 -10.31 -3.36
CA VAL A 218 8.54 -10.38 -1.92
C VAL A 218 7.51 -11.29 -1.29
N TYR A 219 7.96 -12.32 -0.58
CA TYR A 219 7.06 -13.24 0.10
C TYR A 219 7.59 -13.69 1.46
N ARG A 220 6.69 -14.18 2.31
CA ARG A 220 7.00 -14.86 3.58
C ARG A 220 6.43 -16.27 3.57
N ILE A 221 6.97 -17.13 4.43
CA ILE A 221 6.50 -18.50 4.63
C ILE A 221 5.88 -18.62 6.02
N ASP A 222 4.68 -19.20 6.07
CA ASP A 222 4.08 -19.77 7.28
C ASP A 222 4.39 -21.29 7.32
N PRO A 223 5.29 -21.75 8.20
CA PRO A 223 5.70 -23.14 8.23
C PRO A 223 4.60 -24.06 8.79
N GLN A 224 4.01 -24.86 7.91
CA GLN A 224 3.03 -25.90 8.25
C GLN A 224 3.65 -27.29 8.12
N TRP A 225 4.30 -27.77 9.20
CA TRP A 225 4.80 -29.13 9.31
C TRP A 225 3.71 -30.08 9.80
N ASN A 226 3.70 -31.32 9.30
CA ASN A 226 2.75 -32.36 9.69
C ASN A 226 3.36 -33.75 9.45
N ASP A 227 2.70 -34.80 9.96
CA ASP A 227 3.16 -36.20 9.81
C ASP A 227 3.00 -36.77 8.39
N GLY A 228 2.50 -35.97 7.45
CA GLY A 228 2.37 -36.28 6.02
C GLY A 228 3.30 -35.41 5.16
N GLN A 229 2.78 -34.93 4.03
CA GLN A 229 3.53 -34.02 3.16
C GLN A 229 3.45 -32.58 3.71
N PRO A 230 4.58 -31.86 3.81
CA PRO A 230 4.57 -30.44 4.16
C PRO A 230 3.60 -29.64 3.28
N ALA A 231 2.97 -28.65 3.89
CA ALA A 231 1.93 -27.84 3.27
C ALA A 231 2.07 -26.37 3.69
N HIS A 232 3.30 -25.83 3.63
CA HIS A 232 3.58 -24.44 3.99
C HIS A 232 2.68 -23.47 3.22
N VAL A 233 2.34 -22.36 3.84
CA VAL A 233 1.59 -21.29 3.18
C VAL A 233 2.57 -20.18 2.81
N LEU A 234 2.70 -19.91 1.51
CA LEU A 234 3.48 -18.78 1.01
C LEU A 234 2.58 -17.55 0.96
N HIS A 235 2.96 -16.51 1.69
CA HIS A 235 2.31 -15.22 1.69
C HIS A 235 3.05 -14.27 0.74
N LEU A 236 2.55 -14.11 -0.47
CA LEU A 236 3.07 -13.15 -1.44
C LEU A 236 2.64 -11.73 -1.04
N ILE A 237 3.61 -10.95 -0.56
CA ILE A 237 3.43 -9.61 -0.02
C ILE A 237 3.39 -8.59 -1.16
N GLN A 238 4.28 -8.74 -2.13
CA GLN A 238 4.40 -7.79 -3.25
C GLN A 238 4.88 -8.52 -4.50
N MET A 239 4.25 -8.22 -5.64
CA MET A 239 4.69 -8.62 -6.97
C MET A 239 4.80 -7.37 -7.83
N VAL A 240 5.99 -7.10 -8.34
CA VAL A 240 6.28 -5.95 -9.21
C VAL A 240 6.89 -6.48 -10.49
N ALA A 241 6.26 -6.19 -11.62
CA ALA A 241 6.72 -6.62 -12.92
C ALA A 241 6.46 -5.52 -13.95
N VAL A 242 7.53 -5.02 -14.57
CA VAL A 242 7.48 -4.00 -15.62
C VAL A 242 7.08 -4.63 -16.95
N THR A 243 7.38 -5.92 -17.15
CA THR A 243 7.11 -6.66 -18.39
C THR A 243 6.26 -7.91 -18.12
N PRO A 244 5.46 -8.37 -19.10
CA PRO A 244 4.75 -9.64 -19.02
C PRO A 244 5.67 -10.83 -18.76
N GLU A 245 6.88 -10.83 -19.33
CA GLU A 245 7.89 -11.87 -19.15
C GLU A 245 8.35 -11.95 -17.70
N ALA A 246 8.61 -10.81 -17.06
CA ALA A 246 8.96 -10.75 -15.64
C ALA A 246 7.81 -11.24 -14.77
N HIS A 247 6.58 -10.83 -15.08
CA HIS A 247 5.38 -11.26 -14.35
C HIS A 247 5.22 -12.78 -14.40
N ALA A 248 5.30 -13.38 -15.60
CA ALA A 248 5.22 -14.82 -15.79
C ALA A 248 6.36 -15.55 -15.07
N ALA A 249 7.60 -15.07 -15.21
CA ALA A 249 8.76 -15.69 -14.60
C ALA A 249 8.69 -15.68 -13.06
N LEU A 250 8.32 -14.55 -12.46
CA LEU A 250 8.20 -14.41 -11.00
C LEU A 250 7.08 -15.27 -10.45
N TRP A 251 5.90 -15.28 -11.09
CA TRP A 251 4.81 -16.16 -10.68
C TRP A 251 5.17 -17.63 -10.81
N HIS A 252 5.87 -18.01 -11.89
CA HIS A 252 6.36 -19.36 -12.07
C HIS A 252 7.28 -19.77 -10.91
N THR A 253 8.25 -18.92 -10.54
CA THR A 253 9.12 -19.19 -9.39
C THR A 253 8.34 -19.28 -8.07
N VAL A 254 7.42 -18.34 -7.82
CA VAL A 254 6.61 -18.32 -6.59
C VAL A 254 5.76 -19.59 -6.43
N LEU A 255 5.18 -20.09 -7.52
CA LEU A 255 4.34 -21.30 -7.50
C LEU A 255 5.14 -22.60 -7.43
N ASN A 256 6.46 -22.55 -7.65
CA ASN A 256 7.37 -23.70 -7.59
C ASN A 256 8.31 -23.65 -6.37
N VAL A 257 8.01 -22.86 -5.34
CA VAL A 257 8.74 -22.92 -4.07
C VAL A 257 8.43 -24.25 -3.39
N ASP A 258 9.47 -25.03 -3.10
CA ASP A 258 9.34 -26.36 -2.50
C ASP A 258 8.58 -26.32 -1.17
N LEU A 259 7.88 -27.44 -0.87
CA LEU A 259 7.09 -27.66 0.35
C LEU A 259 5.88 -26.74 0.55
N VAL A 260 5.63 -25.81 -0.37
CA VAL A 260 4.45 -24.94 -0.37
C VAL A 260 3.23 -25.74 -0.84
N GLY A 261 2.18 -25.73 -0.02
CA GLY A 261 0.87 -26.25 -0.40
C GLY A 261 -0.03 -25.15 -0.97
N GLU A 262 0.06 -23.94 -0.44
CA GLU A 262 -0.82 -22.83 -0.80
C GLU A 262 -0.04 -21.53 -0.96
N VAL A 263 -0.31 -20.80 -2.04
CA VAL A 263 0.12 -19.41 -2.24
C VAL A 263 -1.05 -18.48 -1.96
N ARG A 264 -0.89 -17.52 -1.05
CA ARG A 264 -1.87 -16.49 -0.72
C ARG A 264 -1.31 -15.11 -1.02
N SER A 265 -2.14 -14.23 -1.57
CA SER A 265 -1.84 -12.80 -1.65
C SER A 265 -3.08 -11.98 -1.32
N ARG A 266 -2.94 -10.92 -0.53
CA ARG A 266 -4.06 -10.08 -0.04
C ARG A 266 -4.36 -8.86 -0.92
N ILE A 267 -3.44 -8.52 -1.83
CA ILE A 267 -3.51 -7.33 -2.68
C ILE A 267 -3.04 -7.74 -4.06
N VAL A 268 -3.97 -8.25 -4.87
CA VAL A 268 -3.76 -8.50 -6.29
C VAL A 268 -4.75 -7.63 -7.06
N ALA A 269 -4.30 -7.02 -8.15
CA ALA A 269 -5.17 -6.23 -8.98
C ALA A 269 -6.23 -7.11 -9.66
N ASN A 270 -7.43 -6.56 -9.86
CA ASN A 270 -8.52 -7.31 -10.48
C ASN A 270 -8.22 -7.72 -11.94
N ASP A 271 -7.41 -6.91 -12.63
CA ASP A 271 -6.93 -7.11 -13.98
C ASP A 271 -5.59 -7.88 -14.06
N ASP A 272 -5.07 -8.39 -12.94
CA ASP A 272 -3.82 -9.18 -12.96
C ASP A 272 -3.99 -10.44 -13.84
N PRO A 273 -3.05 -10.71 -14.76
CA PRO A 273 -3.18 -11.76 -15.76
C PRO A 273 -2.83 -13.18 -15.28
N ILE A 274 -2.54 -13.40 -13.99
CA ILE A 274 -2.13 -14.71 -13.44
C ILE A 274 -3.03 -15.88 -13.87
N GLY A 275 -4.35 -15.66 -13.99
CA GLY A 275 -5.28 -16.70 -14.46
C GLY A 275 -4.96 -17.20 -15.86
N PHE A 276 -4.44 -16.35 -16.75
CA PHE A 276 -4.06 -16.71 -18.11
C PHE A 276 -2.76 -17.52 -18.16
N LEU A 277 -1.88 -17.36 -17.18
CA LEU A 277 -0.62 -18.10 -17.10
C LEU A 277 -0.82 -19.59 -16.81
N LEU A 278 -1.95 -19.95 -16.20
CA LEU A 278 -2.27 -21.32 -15.81
C LEU A 278 -3.14 -22.03 -16.85
N THR A 279 -2.96 -23.35 -16.93
CA THR A 279 -3.79 -24.24 -17.76
C THR A 279 -5.25 -24.26 -17.30
N ASN A 280 -5.50 -24.09 -16.01
CA ASN A 280 -6.82 -23.96 -15.41
C ASN A 280 -6.95 -22.69 -14.56
N GLN A 281 -7.68 -21.70 -15.07
CA GLN A 281 -7.85 -20.40 -14.39
C GLN A 281 -8.55 -20.51 -13.04
N ARG A 282 -9.32 -21.58 -12.80
CA ARG A 282 -10.04 -21.81 -11.53
C ARG A 282 -9.10 -22.11 -10.37
N ASP A 283 -7.85 -22.46 -10.64
CA ASP A 283 -6.86 -22.67 -9.58
C ASP A 283 -6.42 -21.33 -8.96
N VAL A 284 -6.69 -20.19 -9.62
CA VAL A 284 -6.62 -18.85 -8.99
C VAL A 284 -7.95 -18.52 -8.33
N ARG A 285 -8.11 -18.92 -7.07
CA ARG A 285 -9.34 -18.66 -6.33
C ARG A 285 -9.32 -17.24 -5.75
N THR A 286 -10.29 -16.42 -6.16
CA THR A 286 -10.58 -15.17 -5.44
C THR A 286 -11.31 -15.48 -4.14
N VAL A 287 -10.71 -15.11 -3.01
CA VAL A 287 -11.26 -15.32 -1.66
C VAL A 287 -12.19 -14.17 -1.29
N SER A 288 -11.79 -12.95 -1.61
CA SER A 288 -12.56 -11.73 -1.37
C SER A 288 -12.11 -10.63 -2.32
N THR A 289 -12.98 -9.65 -2.52
CA THR A 289 -12.69 -8.37 -3.17
C THR A 289 -12.94 -7.26 -2.17
N ARG A 290 -12.10 -6.24 -2.18
CA ARG A 290 -12.24 -5.05 -1.33
C ARG A 290 -11.88 -3.79 -2.07
N ASP A 291 -12.26 -2.66 -1.50
CA ASP A 291 -11.68 -1.36 -1.83
C ASP A 291 -10.15 -1.39 -1.60
N ASN A 292 -9.46 -0.45 -2.25
CA ASN A 292 -8.02 -0.31 -2.13
C ASN A 292 -7.66 1.17 -1.96
N ILE A 293 -7.39 1.87 -3.06
CA ILE A 293 -7.08 3.30 -3.01
C ILE A 293 -8.39 4.10 -2.98
N TRP A 294 -8.46 5.02 -2.03
CA TRP A 294 -9.48 6.05 -1.95
C TRP A 294 -8.88 7.39 -2.35
N LEU A 295 -9.58 8.17 -3.17
CA LEU A 295 -9.13 9.47 -3.65
C LEU A 295 -10.09 10.58 -3.25
N ASN A 296 -9.54 11.71 -2.84
CA ASN A 296 -10.23 12.99 -2.69
C ASN A 296 -9.57 13.98 -3.65
N VAL A 297 -10.34 14.44 -4.64
CA VAL A 297 -9.86 15.38 -5.67
C VAL A 297 -9.89 16.79 -5.11
N ARG A 298 -8.72 17.41 -4.97
CA ARG A 298 -8.56 18.78 -4.46
C ARG A 298 -8.61 19.80 -5.59
N ASP A 299 -8.00 19.48 -6.73
CA ASP A 299 -8.06 20.27 -7.97
C ASP A 299 -8.50 19.39 -9.15
N ALA A 300 -9.76 19.52 -9.53
CA ALA A 300 -10.34 18.77 -10.64
C ALA A 300 -9.68 19.12 -11.98
N SER A 301 -9.30 20.38 -12.20
CA SER A 301 -8.69 20.81 -13.47
C SER A 301 -7.35 20.11 -13.68
N ILE A 302 -6.50 20.07 -12.65
CA ILE A 302 -5.21 19.37 -12.71
C ILE A 302 -5.44 17.87 -12.86
N CYS A 303 -6.31 17.25 -12.04
CA CYS A 303 -6.53 15.80 -12.10
C CYS A 303 -7.12 15.32 -13.43
N PHE A 304 -8.11 16.03 -13.99
CA PHE A 304 -8.69 15.67 -15.29
C PHE A 304 -7.76 16.05 -16.45
N GLY A 305 -6.97 17.12 -16.32
CA GLY A 305 -6.03 17.57 -17.36
C GLY A 305 -4.75 16.73 -17.47
N ALA A 306 -4.29 16.15 -16.36
CA ALA A 306 -3.06 15.34 -16.33
C ALA A 306 -3.25 13.90 -16.86
N ARG A 307 -4.47 13.37 -16.80
CA ARG A 307 -4.77 11.99 -17.22
C ARG A 307 -5.17 11.92 -18.69
N THR A 308 -4.96 10.74 -19.27
CA THR A 308 -5.43 10.39 -20.61
C THR A 308 -6.80 9.71 -20.58
N TYR A 309 -7.50 9.76 -21.71
CA TYR A 309 -8.81 9.16 -21.93
C TYR A 309 -8.77 8.30 -23.19
N ARG A 310 -9.65 7.29 -23.25
CA ARG A 310 -9.73 6.37 -24.39
C ARG A 310 -10.42 6.95 -25.62
N THR A 311 -11.04 8.12 -25.49
CA THR A 311 -11.79 8.81 -26.57
C THR A 311 -11.38 10.28 -26.66
N THR A 312 -11.72 10.91 -27.78
CA THR A 312 -11.44 12.33 -28.10
C THR A 312 -12.65 13.25 -27.88
N ASP A 313 -13.68 12.76 -27.19
CA ASP A 313 -14.91 13.50 -26.90
C ASP A 313 -14.69 14.67 -25.93
N ARG A 314 -15.71 15.54 -25.85
CA ARG A 314 -15.72 16.71 -24.96
C ARG A 314 -17.03 16.74 -24.17
N PHE A 315 -16.92 16.99 -22.88
CA PHE A 315 -18.05 17.12 -21.98
C PHE A 315 -17.77 18.22 -20.95
N VAL A 316 -18.82 18.82 -20.41
CA VAL A 316 -18.74 19.78 -19.31
C VAL A 316 -19.15 19.04 -18.04
N VAL A 317 -18.29 19.06 -17.02
CA VAL A 317 -18.58 18.51 -15.70
C VAL A 317 -18.80 19.68 -14.75
N GLU A 318 -19.99 19.74 -14.15
CA GLU A 318 -20.24 20.60 -12.99
C GLU A 318 -19.82 19.83 -11.73
N VAL A 319 -18.97 20.45 -10.90
CA VAL A 319 -18.51 19.89 -9.62
C VAL A 319 -18.96 20.86 -8.53
N ASP A 320 -19.93 20.45 -7.71
CA ASP A 320 -20.52 21.28 -6.66
C ASP A 320 -20.00 20.94 -5.26
N GLY A 321 -19.02 20.03 -5.17
CA GLY A 321 -18.46 19.53 -3.91
C GLY A 321 -19.43 18.70 -3.08
N LYS A 322 -20.63 18.40 -3.59
CA LYS A 322 -21.59 17.51 -2.92
C LYS A 322 -21.39 16.10 -3.45
N ARG A 323 -21.38 15.15 -2.52
CA ARG A 323 -21.32 13.73 -2.86
C ARG A 323 -22.56 13.36 -3.69
N TRP A 324 -22.35 12.58 -4.76
CA TRP A 324 -23.41 11.85 -5.44
C TRP A 324 -23.95 10.78 -4.47
N ALA A 325 -25.15 11.01 -3.94
CA ALA A 325 -25.85 10.13 -3.00
C ALA A 325 -26.62 9.02 -3.72
#